data_AF-A0AB38S3Q8-F1
#
_entry.id   AF-A0AB38S3Q8-F1
#
_cell.length_a   1.000
_cell.length_b   1.000
_cell.length_c   1.000
_cell.angle_alpha   90.00
_cell.angle_beta   90.00
_cell.angle_gamma   90.00
#
_symmetry.space_group_name_H-M   'P 1'
#
loop_
_entity.id
_entity.type
_entity.pdbx_description
1 polymer ?
#
loop_
_entity_poly.entity_id
_entity_poly.type
_entity_poly.pdbx_seq_one_letter_code
_entity_poly.pdbx_strand_id
1 'polypeptide(L)'
;MAKNGQQQSLRRELGPITATLFTAGMMVGIGIFATIGAATAAAGSGIPIAILLGGSVALATGISATQLGVNNPTEGGAFTWARDVHQPTLGFIAGCGYLGKNLISMSVIALAFATYLGWWPSPF
;
A
#
# COMPACT_ATOMS: atom_id res chain seq x y z
N MET A 1 7.75 -17.94 -37.08
CA MET A 1 8.62 -17.13 -36.19
C MET A 1 7.80 -15.95 -35.68
N ALA A 2 7.37 -16.00 -34.41
CA ALA A 2 6.45 -15.03 -33.81
C ALA A 2 7.17 -13.70 -33.55
N LYS A 3 6.48 -12.58 -33.86
CA LYS A 3 6.96 -11.21 -33.72
C LYS A 3 7.22 -10.88 -32.24
N ASN A 4 8.42 -10.39 -31.94
CA ASN A 4 8.79 -9.76 -30.66
C ASN A 4 7.76 -8.69 -30.28
N GLY A 5 7.03 -8.95 -29.20
CA GLY A 5 6.13 -8.00 -28.57
C GLY A 5 6.89 -6.73 -28.23
N GLN A 6 6.54 -5.64 -28.91
CA GLN A 6 6.99 -4.30 -28.63
C GLN A 6 6.76 -4.01 -27.14
N GLN A 7 7.82 -3.82 -26.36
CA GLN A 7 7.69 -3.18 -25.05
C GLN A 7 7.25 -1.74 -25.31
N GLN A 8 5.95 -1.51 -25.25
CA GLN A 8 5.38 -0.18 -25.30
C GLN A 8 5.81 0.55 -24.03
N SER A 9 6.91 1.31 -24.13
CA SER A 9 7.43 2.12 -23.03
C SER A 9 6.33 3.09 -22.57
N LEU A 10 5.95 3.00 -21.29
CA LEU A 10 5.02 3.94 -20.68
C LEU A 10 5.53 5.37 -20.85
N ARG A 11 4.64 6.30 -21.22
CA ARG A 11 4.98 7.72 -21.32
C ARG A 11 5.16 8.26 -19.89
N ARG A 12 6.33 8.82 -19.60
CA ARG A 12 6.63 9.44 -18.29
C ARG A 12 5.86 10.75 -18.16
N GLU A 13 4.59 10.67 -17.79
CA GLU A 13 3.72 11.83 -17.55
C GLU A 13 3.47 12.11 -16.06
N LEU A 14 3.76 11.14 -15.18
CA LEU A 14 3.64 11.34 -13.75
C LEU A 14 4.77 12.25 -13.25
N GLY A 15 4.46 13.53 -13.11
CA GLY A 15 5.29 14.50 -12.42
C GLY A 15 5.28 14.29 -10.90
N PRO A 16 6.22 14.92 -10.17
CA PRO A 16 6.34 14.78 -8.72
C PRO A 16 5.07 15.23 -7.98
N ILE A 17 4.40 16.27 -8.48
CA ILE A 17 3.15 16.79 -7.89
C ILE A 17 2.03 15.75 -8.05
N THR A 18 1.83 15.23 -9.26
CA THR A 18 0.79 14.22 -9.54
C THR A 18 1.03 12.95 -8.73
N ALA A 19 2.27 12.48 -8.62
CA ALA A 19 2.62 11.31 -7.82
C ALA A 19 2.36 11.53 -6.32
N THR A 20 2.67 12.73 -5.81
CA THR A 20 2.43 13.09 -4.41
C THR A 20 0.94 13.18 -4.11
N LEU A 21 0.18 13.88 -4.95
CA LEU A 21 -1.27 14.02 -4.78
C LEU A 21 -1.99 12.67 -4.87
N PHE A 22 -1.58 11.81 -5.80
CA PHE A 22 -2.09 10.46 -5.93
C PHE A 22 -1.87 9.65 -4.64
N THR A 23 -0.65 9.65 -4.13
CA THR A 23 -0.30 8.93 -2.89
C THR A 23 -1.04 9.52 -1.68
N ALA A 24 -1.12 10.85 -1.58
CA ALA A 24 -1.85 11.53 -0.52
C ALA A 24 -3.34 11.17 -0.54
N GLY A 25 -3.98 11.16 -1.73
CA GLY A 25 -5.37 10.74 -1.90
C GLY A 25 -5.61 9.30 -1.46
N MET A 26 -4.70 8.38 -1.80
CA MET A 26 -4.77 6.99 -1.35
C MET A 26 -4.68 6.85 0.17
N MET A 27 -3.74 7.54 0.81
CA MET A 27 -3.55 7.47 2.26
C MET A 27 -4.71 8.08 3.03
N VAL A 28 -5.22 9.23 2.59
CA VAL A 28 -6.38 9.89 3.21
C VAL A 28 -7.63 9.03 3.05
N GLY A 29 -7.85 8.47 1.87
CA GLY A 29 -8.98 7.58 1.58
C GLY A 29 -8.99 6.35 2.49
N ILE A 30 -7.89 5.59 2.52
CA ILE A 30 -7.83 4.36 3.33
C ILE A 30 -7.84 4.69 4.83
N GLY A 31 -7.07 5.68 5.27
CA GLY A 31 -6.94 6.02 6.68
C GLY A 31 -8.25 6.46 7.31
N ILE A 32 -8.87 7.51 6.75
CA ILE A 32 -10.04 8.13 7.36
C ILE A 32 -11.27 7.23 7.24
N PHE A 33 -11.50 6.66 6.06
CA PHE A 33 -12.74 5.93 5.79
C PHE A 33 -12.67 4.46 6.25
N ALA A 34 -11.54 3.77 6.11
CA ALA A 34 -11.46 2.35 6.47
C ALA A 34 -11.00 2.10 7.91
N THR A 35 -10.14 2.96 8.48
CA THR A 35 -9.42 2.60 9.73
C THR A 35 -9.82 3.40 10.97
N ILE A 36 -10.32 4.65 10.84
CA ILE A 36 -10.65 5.47 12.01
C ILE A 36 -11.74 4.85 12.88
N GLY A 37 -12.78 4.25 12.29
CA GLY A 37 -13.87 3.63 13.06
C GLY A 37 -13.36 2.51 13.97
N ALA A 38 -12.64 1.55 13.41
CA ALA A 38 -12.05 0.44 14.16
C ALA A 38 -10.98 0.92 15.17
N ALA A 39 -10.16 1.90 14.81
CA ALA A 39 -9.18 2.48 15.71
C ALA A 39 -9.85 3.22 16.89
N THR A 40 -10.96 3.90 16.65
CA THR A 40 -11.75 4.59 17.68
C THR A 40 -12.39 3.62 18.64
N ALA A 41 -12.96 2.53 18.12
CA ALA A 41 -13.54 1.46 18.93
C ALA A 41 -12.49 0.81 19.85
N ALA A 42 -11.25 0.65 19.38
CA ALA A 42 -10.17 0.04 20.14
C ALA A 42 -9.48 1.00 21.14
N ALA A 43 -9.22 2.24 20.74
CA ALA A 43 -8.41 3.19 21.52
C ALA A 43 -9.24 4.20 22.33
N GLY A 44 -10.53 4.40 22.01
CA GLY A 44 -11.41 5.34 22.70
C GLY A 44 -10.82 6.76 22.72
N SER A 45 -10.62 7.33 23.91
CA SER A 45 -10.00 8.66 24.08
C SER A 45 -8.50 8.70 23.76
N GLY A 46 -7.84 7.55 23.62
CA GLY A 46 -6.41 7.41 23.34
C GLY A 46 -6.02 7.49 21.86
N ILE A 47 -6.97 7.67 20.93
CA ILE A 47 -6.71 7.77 19.48
C ILE A 47 -5.58 8.74 19.12
N PRO A 48 -5.46 9.95 19.70
CA PRO A 48 -4.41 10.88 19.31
C PRO A 48 -3.01 10.29 19.55
N ILE A 49 -2.84 9.57 20.66
CA ILE A 49 -1.58 8.91 21.01
C ILE A 49 -1.32 7.74 20.06
N ALA A 50 -2.35 6.94 19.76
CA ALA A 50 -2.25 5.83 18.80
C ALA A 50 -1.87 6.33 17.40
N ILE A 51 -2.43 7.46 16.95
CA ILE A 51 -2.08 8.11 15.68
C ILE A 51 -0.64 8.59 15.68
N LEU A 52 -0.15 9.20 16.76
CA LEU A 52 1.24 9.66 16.85
C LEU A 52 2.22 8.49 16.79
N LEU A 53 1.93 7.40 17.49
CA LEU A 53 2.77 6.19 17.47
C LEU A 53 2.71 5.47 16.11
N GLY A 54 1.53 5.30 15.53
CA GLY A 54 1.38 4.70 14.20
C GLY A 54 2.03 5.56 13.11
N GLY A 55 1.90 6.88 13.22
CA GLY A 55 2.50 7.84 12.31
C GLY A 55 4.03 7.83 12.36
N SER A 56 4.64 7.72 13.55
CA SER A 56 6.10 7.66 13.65
C SER A 56 6.68 6.39 13.01
N VAL A 57 6.02 5.25 13.20
CA VAL A 57 6.38 3.97 12.55
C VAL A 57 6.20 4.06 11.03
N ALA A 58 5.09 4.66 10.57
CA ALA A 58 4.82 4.87 9.15
C ALA A 58 5.86 5.79 8.50
N LEU A 59 6.28 6.86 9.18
CA LEU A 59 7.34 7.76 8.71
C LEU A 59 8.68 7.05 8.58
N ALA A 60 9.08 6.27 9.60
CA ALA A 60 10.29 5.47 9.53
C ALA A 60 10.26 4.50 8.33
N THR A 61 9.13 3.80 8.16
CA THR A 61 8.92 2.88 7.03
C THR A 61 8.98 3.60 5.68
N GLY A 62 8.35 4.78 5.58
CA GLY A 62 8.34 5.60 4.38
C GLY A 62 9.74 6.08 3.99
N ILE A 63 10.53 6.53 4.96
CA ILE A 63 11.93 6.96 4.73
C ILE A 63 12.78 5.78 4.25
N SER A 64 12.66 4.60 4.86
CA SER A 64 13.38 3.41 4.40
C SER A 64 12.98 3.02 2.97
N ALA A 65 11.68 3.07 2.64
CA ALA A 65 11.18 2.74 1.31
C ALA A 65 11.62 3.75 0.24
N THR A 66 11.68 5.05 0.55
CA THR A 66 12.15 6.07 -0.40
C THR A 66 13.64 5.93 -0.67
N GLN A 67 14.45 5.65 0.35
CA GLN A 67 15.88 5.38 0.19
C GLN A 67 16.13 4.18 -0.74
N LEU A 68 15.39 3.08 -0.54
CA LEU A 68 15.44 1.91 -1.42
C LEU A 68 14.98 2.23 -2.84
N GLY A 69 13.90 2.98 -3.02
CA GLY A 69 13.37 3.35 -4.33
C GLY A 69 14.30 4.26 -5.14
N VAL A 70 15.06 5.14 -4.47
CA VAL A 70 16.09 5.96 -5.13
C VAL A 70 17.29 5.11 -5.55
N ASN A 71 17.70 4.15 -4.72
CA ASN A 71 18.85 3.28 -5.01
C ASN A 71 18.55 2.19 -6.05
N ASN A 72 17.30 1.71 -6.11
CA ASN A 72 16.85 0.68 -7.05
C ASN A 72 15.58 1.14 -7.81
N PRO A 73 15.73 2.01 -8.83
CA PRO A 73 14.62 2.58 -9.59
C PRO A 73 14.08 1.56 -10.62
N THR A 74 13.56 0.45 -10.12
CA THR A 74 12.94 -0.62 -10.91
C THR A 74 11.43 -0.57 -10.78
N GLU A 75 10.75 -0.74 -11.91
CA GLU A 75 9.30 -0.96 -11.96
C GLU A 75 8.94 -2.24 -11.17
N GLY A 76 7.95 -2.17 -10.27
CA GLY A 76 7.42 -3.34 -9.54
C GLY A 76 7.47 -3.28 -8.00
N GLY A 77 8.07 -2.24 -7.41
CA GLY A 77 7.98 -1.93 -5.99
C GLY A 77 8.64 -2.97 -5.07
N ALA A 78 8.08 -3.15 -3.86
CA ALA A 78 8.67 -3.97 -2.80
C ALA A 78 8.91 -5.44 -3.19
N PHE A 79 8.12 -5.97 -4.13
CA PHE A 79 8.32 -7.33 -4.65
C PHE A 79 9.62 -7.45 -5.45
N THR A 80 9.94 -6.45 -6.28
CA THR A 80 11.19 -6.43 -7.06
C THR A 80 12.40 -6.34 -6.12
N TRP A 81 12.32 -5.51 -5.08
CA TRP A 81 13.37 -5.39 -4.06
C TRP A 81 13.58 -6.70 -3.28
N ALA A 82 12.51 -7.44 -2.97
CA ALA A 82 12.61 -8.73 -2.29
C ALA A 82 13.21 -9.83 -3.19
N ARG A 83 13.06 -9.71 -4.50
CA ARG A 83 13.58 -10.69 -5.47
C ARG A 83 15.08 -10.55 -5.73
N ASP A 84 15.66 -9.38 -5.44
CA ASP A 84 17.11 -9.15 -5.53
C ASP A 84 17.89 -9.86 -4.40
N VAL A 85 17.20 -10.31 -3.34
CA VAL A 85 17.79 -11.14 -2.28
C VAL A 85 18.03 -12.55 -2.82
N HIS A 86 19.30 -12.96 -2.88
CA HIS A 86 19.89 -14.12 -3.56
C HIS A 86 19.36 -15.54 -3.18
N GLN A 87 18.20 -15.67 -2.54
CA GLN A 87 17.60 -16.94 -2.13
C GLN A 87 16.25 -17.18 -2.83
N PRO A 88 16.18 -18.05 -3.86
CA PRO A 88 14.97 -18.24 -4.67
C PRO A 88 13.75 -18.77 -3.88
N THR A 89 13.97 -19.49 -2.79
CA THR A 89 12.90 -19.98 -1.90
C THR A 89 12.29 -18.87 -1.04
N LEU A 90 13.12 -17.98 -0.49
CA LEU A 90 12.65 -16.83 0.30
C LEU A 90 11.95 -15.80 -0.59
N GLY A 91 12.42 -15.60 -1.83
CA GLY A 91 11.74 -14.76 -2.81
C GLY A 91 10.35 -15.25 -3.18
N PHE A 92 10.16 -16.58 -3.28
CA PHE A 92 8.83 -17.17 -3.55
C PHE A 92 7.87 -16.95 -2.38
N ILE A 93 8.30 -17.21 -1.14
CA ILE A 93 7.48 -17.02 0.06
C ILE A 93 7.13 -15.53 0.24
N ALA A 94 8.10 -14.63 0.06
CA ALA A 94 7.87 -13.19 0.10
C ALA A 94 6.87 -12.73 -0.98
N GLY A 95 6.95 -13.32 -2.18
CA GLY A 95 5.99 -13.11 -3.26
C GLY A 95 4.56 -13.54 -2.90
N CYS A 96 4.40 -14.76 -2.40
CA CYS A 96 3.11 -15.27 -1.93
C CYS A 96 2.54 -14.40 -0.81
N GLY A 97 3.36 -13.99 0.15
CA GLY A 97 2.97 -13.08 1.23
C GLY A 97 2.54 -11.70 0.72
N TYR A 98 3.28 -11.14 -0.24
CA TYR A 98 2.93 -9.86 -0.87
C TYR A 98 1.60 -9.92 -1.59
N LEU A 99 1.35 -10.98 -2.37
CA LEU A 99 0.07 -11.21 -3.05
C LEU A 99 -1.07 -11.37 -2.06
N GLY A 100 -0.90 -12.22 -1.04
CA GLY A 100 -1.90 -12.44 0.01
C GLY A 100 -2.27 -11.14 0.74
N LYS A 101 -1.26 -10.35 1.12
CA LYS A 101 -1.46 -9.03 1.72
C LYS A 101 -2.30 -8.11 0.83
N ASN A 102 -1.97 -8.03 -0.47
CA ASN A 102 -2.70 -7.15 -1.39
C ASN A 102 -4.16 -7.60 -1.54
N LEU A 103 -4.41 -8.90 -1.67
CA LEU A 103 -5.78 -9.44 -1.73
C LEU A 103 -6.59 -9.08 -0.49
N ILE A 104 -6.04 -9.29 0.70
CA ILE A 104 -6.69 -8.92 1.96
C ILE A 104 -6.96 -7.41 2.00
N SER A 105 -5.99 -6.59 1.59
CA SER A 105 -6.15 -5.12 1.53
C SER A 105 -7.31 -4.71 0.61
N MET A 106 -7.40 -5.30 -0.58
CA MET A 106 -8.49 -5.04 -1.53
C MET A 106 -9.85 -5.45 -0.96
N SER A 107 -9.92 -6.57 -0.22
CA SER A 107 -11.15 -6.99 0.48
C SER A 107 -11.56 -6.01 1.57
N VAL A 108 -10.62 -5.49 2.37
CA VAL A 108 -10.91 -4.50 3.42
C VAL A 108 -11.45 -3.20 2.83
N ILE A 109 -10.85 -2.73 1.72
CA ILE A 109 -11.33 -1.51 1.04
C ILE A 109 -12.73 -1.72 0.46
N ALA A 110 -12.99 -2.87 -0.16
CA ALA A 110 -14.31 -3.21 -0.68
C ALA A 110 -15.36 -3.28 0.44
N LEU A 111 -15.02 -3.87 1.59
CA LEU A 111 -15.90 -3.92 2.75
C LEU A 111 -16.20 -2.52 3.29
N ALA A 112 -15.17 -1.68 3.46
CA ALA A 112 -15.36 -0.30 3.90
C ALA A 112 -16.31 0.46 2.95
N PHE A 113 -16.13 0.32 1.64
CA PHE A 113 -17.03 0.92 0.66
C PHE A 113 -18.47 0.39 0.77
N ALA A 114 -18.66 -0.92 0.91
CA ALA A 114 -19.98 -1.52 1.09
C ALA A 114 -20.68 -1.05 2.37
N THR A 115 -19.94 -0.85 3.45
CA THR A 115 -20.48 -0.28 4.70
C THR A 115 -20.90 1.18 4.53
N TYR A 116 -20.17 1.98 3.76
CA TYR A 116 -20.57 3.36 3.48
C TYR A 116 -21.83 3.48 2.61
N LEU A 117 -22.05 2.53 1.71
CA LEU A 117 -23.27 2.46 0.89
C LEU A 117 -24.48 1.89 1.65
N GLY A 118 -24.31 1.41 2.88
CA GLY A 118 -25.38 0.78 3.67
C GLY A 118 -25.83 -0.58 3.13
N TRP A 119 -25.07 -1.20 2.23
CA TRP A 119 -25.38 -2.51 1.66
C TRP A 119 -25.00 -3.67 2.59
N TRP A 120 -24.05 -3.45 3.50
CA TRP A 120 -23.57 -4.45 4.44
C TRP A 120 -23.75 -3.96 5.89
N PRO A 121 -24.22 -4.81 6.83
CA PRO A 121 -24.27 -4.45 8.25
C PRO A 121 -22.87 -4.07 8.73
N SER A 122 -22.71 -2.89 9.33
CA SER A 122 -21.38 -2.47 9.79
C SER A 122 -20.88 -3.45 10.87
N PRO A 123 -19.65 -3.98 10.75
CA PRO A 123 -19.02 -4.73 11.83
C PRO A 123 -18.50 -3.83 12.97
N PHE A 124 -18.74 -2.51 12.88
CA PHE A 124 -18.32 -1.45 13.81
C PHE A 124 -19.49 -0.53 14.13
#